data_AF-A0A538RII7-F1
#
_entry.id   AF-A0A538RII7-F1
#
_cell.length_a   1.000
_cell.length_b   1.000
_cell.length_c   1.000
_cell.angle_alpha   90.00
_cell.angle_beta   90.00
_cell.angle_gamma   90.00
#
_symmetry.space_group_name_H-M   'P 1'
#
loop_
_entity.id
_entity.type
_entity.pdbx_description
1 polymer ?
#
loop_
_entity_poly.entity_id
_entity_poly.type
_entity_poly.pdbx_seq_one_letter_code
_entity_poly.pdbx_strand_id
1 'polypeptide(L)'
;MKSILVTIVAVSCALALFAGGVALAETTNWMDELTSSVNFYKSRYPTTNNEPANWEPYLSEMSLMKKAAIRGDVETVRVGMAKWFTMLKNREYGINPKAADELFRIAVLATPFEEYKISVPTPAH
;
A
#
# COMPACT_ATOMS: atom_id res chain seq x y z
N MET A 1 34.16 -37.56 5.92
CA MET A 1 33.91 -36.25 6.59
C MET A 1 33.84 -35.10 5.57
N LYS A 2 32.93 -35.19 4.57
CA LYS A 2 32.76 -34.15 3.52
C LYS A 2 31.27 -33.86 3.22
N SER A 3 30.36 -34.79 3.51
CA SER A 3 28.91 -34.60 3.28
C SER A 3 28.14 -33.93 4.41
N ILE A 4 28.67 -33.86 5.64
CA ILE A 4 27.93 -33.28 6.79
C ILE A 4 27.94 -31.73 6.75
N LEU A 5 28.99 -31.12 6.20
CA LEU A 5 29.11 -29.66 6.07
C LEU A 5 28.16 -29.05 5.04
N VAL A 6 27.83 -29.79 3.97
CA VAL A 6 26.95 -29.30 2.88
C VAL A 6 25.50 -29.19 3.35
N THR A 7 25.04 -30.10 4.20
CA THR A 7 23.66 -30.11 4.72
C THR A 7 23.40 -28.96 5.71
N ILE A 8 24.39 -28.57 6.51
CA ILE A 8 24.25 -27.48 7.50
C ILE A 8 24.19 -26.10 6.81
N VAL A 9 24.92 -25.92 5.70
CA VAL A 9 24.89 -24.67 4.92
C VAL A 9 23.58 -24.52 4.12
N ALA A 10 23.03 -25.63 3.61
CA ALA A 10 21.74 -25.59 2.90
C ALA A 10 20.55 -25.27 3.81
N VAL A 11 20.54 -25.80 5.04
CA VAL A 11 19.47 -25.54 6.03
C VAL A 11 19.50 -24.09 6.53
N SER A 12 20.68 -23.49 6.68
CA SER A 12 20.82 -22.10 7.14
C SER A 12 20.41 -21.06 6.08
N CYS A 13 20.66 -21.31 4.79
CA CYS A 13 20.15 -20.45 3.71
C CYS A 13 18.61 -20.46 3.59
N ALA A 14 17.98 -21.63 3.80
CA ALA A 14 16.52 -21.73 3.76
C ALA A 14 15.87 -20.92 4.90
N LEU A 15 16.40 -21.02 6.12
CA LEU A 15 15.86 -20.29 7.28
C LEU A 15 15.99 -18.76 7.14
N ALA A 16 17.07 -18.26 6.55
CA ALA A 16 17.25 -16.83 6.30
C ALA A 16 16.26 -16.28 5.25
N LEU A 17 15.96 -17.06 4.20
CA LEU A 17 15.00 -16.67 3.17
C LEU A 17 13.56 -16.68 3.70
N PHE A 18 13.19 -17.65 4.55
CA PHE A 18 11.86 -17.68 5.18
C PHE A 18 11.68 -16.54 6.19
N ALA A 19 12.69 -16.24 7.02
CA ALA A 19 12.64 -15.12 7.95
C ALA A 19 12.54 -13.75 7.23
N GLY A 20 13.29 -13.57 6.14
CA GLY A 20 13.19 -12.36 5.31
C GLY A 20 11.84 -12.20 4.62
N GLY A 21 11.23 -13.30 4.17
CA GLY A 21 9.89 -13.30 3.55
C GLY A 21 8.77 -12.93 4.52
N VAL A 22 8.82 -13.44 5.77
CA VAL A 22 7.82 -13.11 6.81
C VAL A 22 7.93 -11.64 7.22
N ALA A 23 9.15 -11.11 7.40
CA ALA A 23 9.35 -9.70 7.72
C ALA A 23 8.88 -8.73 6.61
N LEU A 24 9.08 -9.09 5.33
CA LEU A 24 8.58 -8.30 4.19
C LEU A 24 7.05 -8.36 4.04
N ALA A 25 6.44 -9.50 4.37
CA ALA A 25 4.98 -9.64 4.34
C ALA A 25 4.31 -8.81 5.45
N GLU A 26 4.89 -8.76 6.66
CA GLU A 26 4.37 -7.94 7.75
C GLU A 26 4.50 -6.44 7.46
N THR A 27 5.62 -5.99 6.88
CA THR A 27 5.87 -4.56 6.59
C THR A 27 4.99 -3.98 5.47
N THR A 28 4.38 -4.83 4.65
CA THR A 28 3.51 -4.39 3.53
C THR A 28 2.02 -4.70 3.72
N ASN A 29 1.62 -5.29 4.86
CA ASN A 29 0.23 -5.69 5.10
C ASN A 29 -0.75 -4.50 5.01
N TRP A 30 -0.31 -3.32 5.43
CA TRP A 30 -1.17 -2.14 5.50
C TRP A 30 -1.61 -1.70 4.10
N MET A 31 -0.78 -1.94 3.07
CA MET A 31 -1.15 -1.68 1.68
C MET A 31 -2.22 -2.67 1.16
N ASP A 32 -2.22 -3.91 1.67
CA ASP A 32 -3.28 -4.89 1.37
C ASP A 32 -4.60 -4.52 2.05
N GLU A 33 -4.54 -3.99 3.28
CA GLU A 33 -5.70 -3.46 4.00
C GLU A 33 -6.30 -2.24 3.27
N LEU A 34 -5.46 -1.33 2.78
CA LEU A 34 -5.90 -0.20 1.97
C LEU A 34 -6.49 -0.64 0.64
N THR A 35 -5.85 -1.60 -0.04
CA THR A 35 -6.38 -2.19 -1.28
C THR A 35 -7.75 -2.82 -1.05
N SER A 36 -7.91 -3.56 0.06
CA SER A 36 -9.18 -4.17 0.45
C SER A 36 -10.24 -3.11 0.77
N SER A 37 -9.85 -2.03 1.44
CA SER A 37 -10.73 -0.89 1.72
C SER A 37 -11.19 -0.21 0.43
N VAL A 38 -10.30 0.01 -0.55
CA VAL A 38 -10.67 0.56 -1.86
C VAL A 38 -11.68 -0.36 -2.55
N ASN A 39 -11.46 -1.67 -2.55
CA ASN A 39 -12.39 -2.62 -3.16
C ASN A 39 -13.77 -2.63 -2.47
N PHE A 40 -13.79 -2.54 -1.14
CA PHE A 40 -15.03 -2.39 -0.37
C PHE A 40 -15.80 -1.14 -0.80
N TYR A 41 -15.14 0.02 -0.84
CA TYR A 41 -15.79 1.28 -1.23
C TYR A 41 -16.18 1.32 -2.71
N LYS A 42 -15.37 0.74 -3.61
CA LYS A 42 -15.72 0.52 -5.02
C LYS A 42 -17.04 -0.25 -5.16
N SER A 43 -17.21 -1.32 -4.39
CA SER A 43 -18.44 -2.12 -4.43
C SER A 43 -19.67 -1.35 -3.91
N ARG A 44 -19.48 -0.48 -2.93
CA ARG A 44 -20.57 0.25 -2.26
C ARG A 44 -20.93 1.57 -2.96
N TYR A 45 -19.98 2.15 -3.68
CA TYR A 45 -20.11 3.39 -4.42
C TYR A 45 -19.58 3.20 -5.85
N PRO A 46 -20.22 2.37 -6.69
CA PRO A 46 -19.79 2.14 -8.06
C PRO A 46 -19.97 3.38 -8.96
N THR A 47 -20.83 4.32 -8.55
CA THR A 47 -21.13 5.55 -9.28
C THR A 47 -21.14 6.77 -8.34
N THR A 48 -20.92 7.95 -8.93
CA THR A 48 -21.08 9.26 -8.29
C THR A 48 -21.91 10.13 -9.23
N ASN A 49 -23.04 10.67 -8.75
CA ASN A 49 -23.96 11.48 -9.57
C ASN A 49 -24.42 10.78 -10.87
N ASN A 50 -24.69 9.48 -10.80
CA ASN A 50 -25.04 8.60 -11.93
C ASN A 50 -23.92 8.33 -12.95
N GLU A 51 -22.72 8.88 -12.76
CA GLU A 51 -21.55 8.58 -13.58
C GLU A 51 -20.71 7.46 -12.94
N PRO A 52 -20.15 6.52 -13.72
CA PRO A 52 -19.23 5.51 -13.20
C PRO A 52 -18.00 6.13 -12.53
N ALA A 53 -17.72 5.73 -11.29
CA ALA A 53 -16.51 6.14 -10.59
C ALA A 53 -15.32 5.30 -11.07
N ASN A 54 -14.18 5.95 -11.35
CA ASN A 54 -12.97 5.25 -11.78
C ASN A 54 -12.01 5.01 -10.60
N TRP A 55 -11.99 3.77 -10.11
CA TRP A 55 -11.21 3.35 -8.95
C TRP A 55 -9.82 2.79 -9.31
N GLU A 56 -9.57 2.52 -10.60
CA GLU A 56 -8.34 1.87 -11.06
C GLU A 56 -7.06 2.65 -10.73
N PRO A 57 -7.02 4.00 -10.82
CA PRO A 57 -5.85 4.77 -10.43
C PRO A 57 -5.44 4.55 -8.97
N TYR A 58 -6.42 4.45 -8.05
CA TYR A 58 -6.14 4.22 -6.62
C TYR A 58 -5.55 2.84 -6.37
N LEU A 59 -6.04 1.81 -7.06
CA LEU A 59 -5.53 0.43 -6.97
C LEU A 59 -4.16 0.29 -7.63
N SER A 60 -3.94 0.98 -8.75
CA SER A 60 -2.67 0.96 -9.49
C SER A 60 -1.54 1.54 -8.65
N GLU A 61 -1.75 2.70 -8.02
CA GLU A 61 -0.77 3.30 -7.12
C GLU A 61 -0.44 2.38 -5.93
N MET A 62 -1.44 1.75 -5.31
CA MET A 62 -1.20 0.75 -4.24
C MET A 62 -0.33 -0.42 -4.72
N SER A 63 -0.59 -0.92 -5.93
CA SER A 63 0.24 -1.99 -6.51
C SER A 63 1.68 -1.55 -6.76
N LEU A 64 1.90 -0.32 -7.24
CA LEU A 64 3.23 0.25 -7.48
C LEU A 64 3.99 0.41 -6.17
N MET A 65 3.36 1.00 -5.15
CA MET A 65 3.96 1.19 -3.83
C MET A 65 4.29 -0.14 -3.16
N LYS A 66 3.42 -1.15 -3.25
CA LYS A 66 3.72 -2.47 -2.68
C LYS A 66 4.95 -3.09 -3.32
N LYS A 67 5.06 -3.02 -4.65
CA LYS A 67 6.25 -3.49 -5.37
C LYS A 67 7.51 -2.71 -4.97
N ALA A 68 7.39 -1.40 -4.72
CA ALA A 68 8.49 -0.57 -4.26
C ALA A 68 8.94 -0.94 -2.84
N ALA A 69 7.99 -1.10 -1.91
CA ALA A 69 8.24 -1.51 -0.53
C ALA A 69 8.96 -2.87 -0.47
N ILE A 70 8.52 -3.86 -1.27
CA ILE A 70 9.19 -5.17 -1.37
C ILE A 70 10.65 -5.05 -1.83
N ARG A 71 10.98 -4.04 -2.65
CA ARG A 71 12.36 -3.76 -3.10
C ARG A 71 13.15 -2.87 -2.13
N GLY A 72 12.55 -2.44 -1.02
CA GLY A 72 13.16 -1.47 -0.10
C GLY A 72 13.23 -0.04 -0.65
N ASP A 73 12.47 0.27 -1.70
CA ASP A 73 12.43 1.60 -2.32
C ASP A 73 11.45 2.52 -1.57
N VAL A 74 11.95 3.04 -0.45
CA VAL A 74 11.21 3.91 0.48
C VAL A 74 10.75 5.20 -0.20
N GLU A 75 11.56 5.75 -1.11
CA GLU A 75 11.26 7.00 -1.80
C GLU A 75 10.04 6.88 -2.72
N THR A 76 9.97 5.80 -3.51
CA THR A 76 8.80 5.54 -4.35
C THR A 76 7.53 5.33 -3.52
N VAL A 77 7.63 4.64 -2.37
CA VAL A 77 6.47 4.51 -1.45
C VAL A 77 6.04 5.87 -0.91
N ARG A 78 7.01 6.69 -0.50
CA ARG A 78 6.75 8.03 0.06
C ARG A 78 6.05 8.94 -0.94
N VAL A 79 6.57 9.02 -2.17
CA VAL A 79 6.00 9.83 -3.26
C VAL A 79 4.63 9.29 -3.67
N GLY A 80 4.50 7.97 -3.79
CA GLY A 80 3.24 7.30 -4.11
C GLY A 80 2.15 7.61 -3.09
N MET A 81 2.45 7.54 -1.79
CA MET A 81 1.45 7.82 -0.76
C MET A 81 1.05 9.28 -0.73
N ALA A 82 2.00 10.21 -0.93
CA ALA A 82 1.67 11.63 -1.05
C ALA A 82 0.72 11.90 -2.23
N LYS A 83 0.97 11.25 -3.38
CA LYS A 83 0.08 11.30 -4.54
C LYS A 83 -1.29 10.70 -4.21
N TRP A 84 -1.33 9.53 -3.58
CA TRP A 84 -2.56 8.83 -3.25
C TRP A 84 -3.45 9.62 -2.29
N PHE A 85 -2.87 10.22 -1.24
CA PHE A 85 -3.58 11.14 -0.35
C PHE A 85 -4.11 12.37 -1.10
N THR A 86 -3.34 12.92 -2.04
CA THR A 86 -3.77 14.05 -2.88
C THR A 86 -4.98 13.67 -3.73
N MET A 87 -4.95 12.51 -4.39
CA MET A 87 -6.06 12.00 -5.19
C MET A 87 -7.34 11.87 -4.36
N LEU A 88 -7.25 11.37 -3.11
CA LEU A 88 -8.41 11.27 -2.22
C LEU A 88 -8.96 12.63 -1.84
N LYS A 89 -8.10 13.55 -1.37
CA LYS A 89 -8.51 14.89 -0.96
C LYS A 89 -9.16 15.67 -2.09
N ASN A 90 -8.63 15.55 -3.29
CA ASN A 90 -9.13 16.19 -4.50
C ASN A 90 -10.33 15.45 -5.11
N ARG A 91 -10.69 14.27 -4.59
CA ARG A 91 -11.77 13.41 -5.10
C ARG A 91 -11.60 13.13 -6.59
N GLU A 92 -10.35 12.88 -6.98
CA GLU A 92 -10.00 12.62 -8.37
C GLU A 92 -10.74 11.38 -8.90
N TYR A 93 -10.87 11.30 -10.23
CA TYR A 93 -11.48 10.16 -10.91
C TYR A 93 -12.95 9.88 -10.57
N GLY A 94 -13.63 10.89 -10.01
CA GLY A 94 -15.08 10.86 -9.82
C GLY A 94 -15.54 9.90 -8.70
N ILE A 95 -14.67 9.55 -7.75
CA ILE A 95 -15.06 8.72 -6.62
C ILE A 95 -16.02 9.47 -5.69
N ASN A 96 -16.87 8.72 -4.99
CA ASN A 96 -17.88 9.31 -4.13
C ASN A 96 -17.23 10.11 -2.98
N PRO A 97 -17.68 11.34 -2.67
CA PRO A 97 -17.10 12.17 -1.61
C PRO A 97 -16.97 11.46 -0.27
N LYS A 98 -18.00 10.73 0.16
CA LYS A 98 -17.99 9.99 1.43
C LYS A 98 -16.97 8.86 1.43
N ALA A 99 -16.83 8.17 0.29
CA ALA A 99 -15.83 7.12 0.14
C ALA A 99 -14.41 7.68 0.15
N ALA A 100 -14.17 8.83 -0.49
CA ALA A 100 -12.89 9.52 -0.46
C ALA A 100 -12.48 9.93 0.97
N ASP A 101 -13.41 10.53 1.71
CA ASP A 101 -13.17 11.00 3.08
C ASP A 101 -12.90 9.81 4.04
N GLU A 102 -13.66 8.71 3.92
CA GLU A 102 -13.42 7.51 4.73
C GLU A 102 -12.12 6.79 4.37
N LEU A 103 -11.80 6.66 3.09
CA LEU A 103 -10.53 6.08 2.65
C LEU A 103 -9.34 6.91 3.13
N PHE A 104 -9.47 8.24 3.15
CA PHE A 104 -8.44 9.12 3.69
C PHE A 104 -8.22 8.85 5.18
N ARG A 105 -9.31 8.77 5.95
CA ARG A 105 -9.25 8.46 7.39
C ARG A 105 -8.63 7.09 7.66
N ILE A 106 -9.02 6.07 6.90
CA ILE A 106 -8.44 4.72 7.01
C ILE A 106 -6.95 4.75 6.68
N ALA A 107 -6.55 5.43 5.62
CA ALA A 107 -5.15 5.53 5.22
C ALA A 107 -4.29 6.26 6.25
N VAL A 108 -4.80 7.31 6.90
CA VAL A 108 -4.09 7.96 8.02
C VAL A 108 -3.92 7.00 9.20
N LEU A 109 -4.83 6.06 9.44
CA LEU A 109 -4.69 5.10 10.53
C LEU A 109 -3.75 3.93 10.20
N ALA A 110 -3.75 3.47 8.95
CA ALA A 110 -2.97 2.30 8.52
C ALA A 110 -1.54 2.64 8.09
N THR A 111 -1.27 3.87 7.62
CA THR A 111 0.03 4.21 7.02
C THR A 111 1.13 4.33 8.08
N PRO A 112 2.26 3.61 7.96
CA PRO A 112 3.42 3.76 8.84
C PRO A 112 4.24 5.00 8.45
N PHE A 113 3.77 6.18 8.88
CA PHE A 113 4.34 7.48 8.49
C PHE A 113 5.84 7.62 8.80
N GLU A 114 6.27 7.17 9.98
CA GLU A 114 7.66 7.29 10.43
C GLU A 114 8.61 6.42 9.61
N GLU A 115 8.21 5.18 9.29
CA GLU A 115 9.02 4.22 8.53
C GLU A 115 9.36 4.76 7.14
N TYR A 116 8.38 5.35 6.46
CA TYR A 116 8.53 5.83 5.09
C TYR A 116 8.74 7.34 4.97
N LYS A 117 8.80 8.06 6.09
CA LYS A 117 8.89 9.54 6.13
C LYS A 117 7.79 10.20 5.29
N ILE A 118 6.58 9.65 5.35
CA ILE A 118 5.43 10.15 4.60
C ILE A 118 4.90 11.39 5.31
N SER A 119 4.53 12.41 4.55
CA SER A 119 3.79 13.57 5.06
C SER A 119 2.40 13.59 4.45
N VAL A 120 1.39 13.88 5.27
CA VAL A 120 0.04 14.10 4.77
C VAL A 120 -0.01 15.47 4.08
N PRO A 121 -0.48 15.56 2.81
CA PRO A 121 -0.56 16.84 2.11
C PRO A 121 -1.44 17.83 2.89
N THR A 122 -1.01 19.08 3.03
CA THR A 122 -1.83 20.17 3.58
C THR A 122 -2.94 20.55 2.60
N PRO A 123 -4.12 21.01 3.03
CA PRO A 123 -5.15 21.51 2.11
C PRO A 123 -4.59 22.65 1.26
N ALA A 124 -4.84 22.62 -0.06
CA ALA A 124 -4.65 23.82 -0.87
C ALA A 124 -5.73 24.83 -0.44
N HIS A 125 -5.30 26.01 -0.02
CA HIS A 125 -6.17 27.14 0.33
C HIS A 125 -6.82 27.74 -0.92
#